data_AF-A0A9N9X4R0-F1
#
_entry.id   AF-A0A9N9X4R0-F1
#
_cell.length_a   1.000
_cell.length_b   1.000
_cell.length_c   1.000
_cell.angle_alpha   90.00
_cell.angle_beta   90.00
_cell.angle_gamma   90.00
#
_symmetry.space_group_name_H-M   'P 1'
#
loop_
_entity.id
_entity.type
_entity.pdbx_description
1 polymer ?
#
loop_
_entity_poly.entity_id
_entity_poly.type
_entity_poly.pdbx_seq_one_letter_code
_entity_poly.pdbx_strand_id
1 'polypeptide(L)'
;MLSIFNFLEKVYLSLNEKEAAAAVFLDLSKAFDCRKESSFLTQILIMKWALSVSLLFVLLVLAGSTRSQWNKTPPIVCDKPNEEYQCGSACQTRCIRLECNCPIQNVRCNDACYCKDGYARDENNECIPIADCSVPRNCSVPELGYGPAP
;
A
#
# COMPACT_ATOMS: atom_id res chain seq x y z
N MET A 1 -5.89 -34.50 -6.47
CA MET A 1 -5.24 -35.29 -7.55
C MET A 1 -4.55 -36.54 -7.00
N LEU A 2 -3.81 -36.47 -5.89
CA LEU A 2 -3.10 -37.63 -5.26
C LEU A 2 -4.02 -38.72 -4.65
N SER A 3 -5.23 -38.38 -4.20
CA SER A 3 -6.16 -39.37 -3.61
C SER A 3 -6.74 -40.36 -4.63
N ILE A 4 -6.83 -39.96 -5.90
CA ILE A 4 -7.39 -40.80 -6.97
C ILE A 4 -6.33 -41.81 -7.44
N PHE A 5 -5.05 -41.42 -7.48
CA PHE A 5 -3.95 -42.33 -7.83
C PHE A 5 -3.83 -43.49 -6.83
N ASN A 6 -3.90 -43.21 -5.53
CA ASN A 6 -3.87 -44.26 -4.50
C ASN A 6 -5.09 -45.20 -4.55
N PHE A 7 -6.23 -44.72 -5.04
CA PHE A 7 -7.42 -45.54 -5.23
C PHE A 7 -7.27 -46.43 -6.47
N LEU A 8 -6.77 -45.88 -7.57
CA LEU A 8 -6.51 -46.62 -8.81
C LEU A 8 -5.43 -47.69 -8.65
N GLU A 9 -4.39 -47.42 -7.86
CA GLU A 9 -3.34 -48.41 -7.54
C GLU A 9 -3.89 -49.59 -6.71
N LYS A 10 -4.78 -49.32 -5.76
CA LYS A 10 -5.45 -50.38 -4.97
C LYS A 10 -6.43 -51.21 -5.80
N VAL A 11 -7.15 -50.58 -6.72
CA VAL A 11 -8.03 -51.29 -7.67
C VAL A 11 -7.20 -52.13 -8.65
N TYR A 12 -6.04 -51.64 -9.08
CA TYR A 12 -5.13 -52.36 -9.97
C TYR A 12 -4.58 -53.65 -9.34
N LEU A 13 -4.21 -53.61 -8.06
CA LEU A 13 -3.67 -54.77 -7.34
C LEU A 13 -4.74 -55.83 -7.00
N SER A 14 -6.03 -55.47 -6.93
CA SER A 14 -7.11 -56.42 -6.61
C SER A 14 -7.62 -57.22 -7.82
N LEU A 15 -7.23 -56.86 -9.05
CA LEU A 15 -7.74 -57.45 -10.29
C LEU A 15 -6.81 -58.52 -10.88
N ASN A 16 -5.83 -59.01 -10.11
CA ASN A 16 -4.89 -60.05 -10.55
C ASN A 16 -5.51 -61.48 -10.52
N GLU A 17 -6.62 -61.64 -11.22
CA GLU A 17 -6.99 -62.90 -11.87
C GLU A 17 -6.93 -62.62 -13.37
N LYS A 18 -5.86 -63.13 -14.01
CA LYS A 18 -5.29 -62.60 -15.26
C LYS A 18 -6.21 -62.67 -16.50
N GLU A 19 -7.35 -63.35 -16.40
CA GLU A 19 -8.32 -63.50 -17.49
C GLU A 19 -9.33 -62.32 -17.56
N ALA A 20 -9.65 -61.67 -16.43
CA ALA A 20 -10.66 -60.60 -16.39
C ALA A 20 -10.09 -59.22 -16.79
N ALA A 21 -8.83 -58.96 -16.48
CA ALA A 21 -8.19 -57.67 -16.75
C ALA A 21 -8.09 -57.37 -18.26
N ALA A 22 -7.78 -58.36 -19.09
CA ALA A 22 -7.66 -58.16 -20.53
C ALA A 22 -9.00 -57.79 -21.20
N ALA A 23 -10.10 -58.40 -20.78
CA ALA A 23 -11.44 -58.08 -21.28
C ALA A 23 -11.89 -56.66 -20.84
N VAL A 24 -11.60 -56.28 -19.59
CA VAL A 24 -11.88 -54.93 -19.08
C VAL A 24 -11.07 -53.86 -19.83
N PHE A 25 -9.79 -54.12 -20.14
CA PHE A 25 -8.97 -53.20 -20.94
C PHE A 25 -9.44 -53.09 -22.41
N LEU A 26 -9.98 -54.17 -23.00
CA LEU A 26 -10.48 -54.18 -24.38
C LEU A 26 -11.84 -53.45 -24.53
N ASP A 27 -12.65 -53.41 -23.48
CA ASP A 27 -13.90 -52.64 -23.45
C ASP A 27 -13.67 -51.17 -23.05
N LEU A 28 -12.67 -50.88 -22.20
CA LEU A 28 -12.28 -49.50 -21.88
C LEU A 28 -11.64 -48.75 -23.05
N SER A 29 -10.91 -49.45 -23.94
CA SER A 29 -10.36 -48.82 -25.15
C SER A 29 -11.47 -48.43 -26.15
N LYS A 30 -12.53 -49.24 -26.27
CA LYS A 30 -13.71 -48.91 -27.10
C LYS A 30 -14.59 -47.81 -26.49
N ALA A 31 -14.61 -47.66 -25.17
CA ALA A 31 -15.30 -46.56 -24.50
C ALA A 31 -14.59 -45.20 -24.65
N PHE A 32 -13.28 -45.20 -24.89
CA PHE A 32 -12.51 -43.97 -25.15
C PHE A 32 -12.70 -43.40 -26.56
N ASP A 33 -13.19 -44.20 -27.52
CA ASP A 33 -13.39 -43.79 -28.93
C ASP A 33 -14.59 -42.86 -29.17
N CYS A 34 -15.36 -42.51 -28.14
CA CYS A 34 -16.46 -41.53 -28.24
C CYS A 34 -16.12 -40.14 -27.68
N ARG A 35 -14.85 -39.82 -27.38
CA ARG A 35 -14.45 -38.48 -26.89
C ARG A 35 -13.25 -37.90 -27.64
N LYS A 36 -13.53 -37.39 -28.85
CA LYS A 36 -12.78 -36.36 -29.61
C LYS A 36 -11.36 -36.04 -29.09
N GLU A 37 -10.37 -36.70 -29.67
CA GLU A 37 -8.93 -36.49 -29.43
C GLU A 37 -8.44 -35.05 -29.72
N SER A 38 -9.14 -34.33 -30.61
CA SER A 38 -8.89 -32.90 -30.90
C SER A 38 -9.15 -31.95 -29.70
N SER A 39 -10.03 -32.34 -28.76
CA SER A 39 -10.40 -31.52 -27.59
C SER A 39 -9.40 -31.67 -26.43
N PHE A 40 -8.73 -32.81 -26.31
CA PHE A 40 -7.85 -33.09 -25.17
C PHE A 40 -6.47 -32.43 -25.31
N LEU A 41 -5.88 -32.48 -26.50
CA LEU A 41 -4.60 -31.83 -26.79
C LEU A 41 -4.71 -30.30 -26.69
N THR A 42 -5.82 -29.73 -27.17
CA THR A 42 -6.09 -28.29 -27.03
C THR A 42 -6.23 -27.87 -25.57
N GLN A 43 -6.92 -28.66 -24.74
CA GLN A 43 -7.01 -28.42 -23.29
C GLN A 43 -5.65 -28.54 -22.58
N ILE A 44 -4.81 -29.52 -22.91
CA ILE A 44 -3.46 -29.65 -22.35
C ILE A 44 -2.58 -28.46 -22.73
N LEU A 45 -2.67 -27.99 -23.97
CA LEU A 45 -1.94 -26.81 -24.44
C LEU A 45 -2.39 -25.54 -23.72
N ILE A 46 -3.70 -25.36 -23.50
CA ILE A 46 -4.26 -24.24 -22.71
C ILE A 46 -3.80 -24.31 -21.26
N MET A 47 -3.82 -25.49 -20.63
CA MET A 47 -3.36 -25.67 -19.25
C MET A 47 -1.86 -25.41 -19.10
N LYS A 48 -1.03 -25.86 -20.05
CA LYS A 48 0.41 -25.54 -20.08
C LYS A 48 0.65 -24.05 -20.27
N TRP A 49 -0.12 -23.41 -21.14
CA TRP A 49 -0.02 -21.97 -21.37
C TRP A 49 -0.42 -21.17 -20.13
N ALA A 50 -1.54 -21.53 -19.49
CA ALA A 50 -1.98 -20.92 -18.23
C ALA A 50 -0.93 -21.05 -17.11
N LEU A 51 -0.34 -22.25 -16.93
CA LEU A 51 0.72 -22.47 -15.94
C LEU A 51 1.97 -21.63 -16.22
N SER A 52 2.37 -21.51 -17.50
CA SER A 52 3.53 -20.71 -17.90
C SER A 52 3.31 -19.20 -17.67
N VAL A 53 2.12 -18.69 -18.00
CA VAL A 53 1.74 -17.29 -17.76
C VAL A 53 1.66 -16.97 -16.27
N SER A 54 1.07 -17.87 -15.47
CA SER A 54 1.05 -17.72 -14.01
C SER A 54 2.45 -17.71 -13.41
N LEU A 55 3.35 -18.60 -13.86
CA LEU A 55 4.74 -18.62 -13.40
C LEU A 55 5.49 -17.33 -13.77
N LEU A 56 5.28 -16.81 -14.98
CA LEU A 56 5.90 -15.57 -15.45
C LEU A 56 5.40 -14.35 -14.65
N PHE A 57 4.10 -14.30 -14.34
CA PHE A 57 3.52 -13.24 -13.51
C PHE A 57 4.09 -13.25 -12.08
N VAL A 58 4.23 -14.44 -11.47
CA VAL A 58 4.86 -14.59 -10.14
C VAL A 58 6.33 -14.13 -10.18
N LEU A 59 7.10 -14.48 -11.21
CA LEU A 59 8.48 -14.01 -11.39
C LEU A 59 8.57 -12.50 -11.56
N LEU A 60 7.64 -11.87 -12.28
CA LEU A 60 7.57 -10.41 -12.43
C LEU A 60 7.22 -9.71 -11.11
N VAL A 61 6.33 -10.28 -10.29
CA VAL A 61 6.01 -9.74 -8.96
C VAL A 61 7.19 -9.87 -8.00
N LEU A 62 7.90 -10.99 -8.01
CA LEU A 62 9.10 -11.20 -7.20
C LEU A 62 10.28 -10.32 -7.65
N ALA A 63 10.46 -10.12 -8.96
CA ALA A 63 11.44 -9.19 -9.51
C ALA A 63 11.05 -7.71 -9.32
N GLY A 64 9.75 -7.42 -9.23
CA GLY A 64 9.19 -6.07 -9.05
C GLY A 64 9.27 -5.52 -7.62
N SER A 65 9.79 -6.31 -6.65
CA SER A 65 9.82 -5.90 -5.23
C SER A 65 10.88 -4.84 -4.90
N THR A 66 11.74 -4.44 -5.83
CA THR A 66 12.68 -3.32 -5.62
C THR A 66 12.09 -2.00 -6.10
N ARG A 67 10.91 -1.65 -5.62
CA ARG A 67 10.50 -0.24 -5.51
C ARG A 67 9.88 -0.01 -4.15
N SER A 68 10.69 -0.22 -3.11
CA SER A 68 10.54 0.62 -1.92
C SER A 68 10.94 2.05 -2.32
N GLN A 69 10.08 2.73 -3.08
CA GLN A 69 10.03 4.18 -3.03
C GLN A 69 9.50 4.51 -1.64
N TRP A 70 10.40 4.46 -0.66
CA TRP A 70 10.24 5.24 0.54
C TRP A 70 10.08 6.68 0.04
N ASN A 71 8.87 7.21 0.19
CA ASN A 71 8.62 8.64 0.12
C ASN A 71 9.54 9.31 1.14
N LYS A 72 10.79 9.57 0.76
CA LYS A 72 11.67 10.42 1.55
C LYS A 72 11.15 11.83 1.32
N THR A 73 10.20 12.25 2.15
CA THR A 73 9.92 13.67 2.30
C THR A 73 11.25 14.35 2.61
N PRO A 74 11.61 15.42 1.87
CA PRO A 74 12.81 16.18 2.19
C PRO A 74 12.73 16.62 3.66
N PRO A 75 13.87 16.68 4.38
CA PRO A 75 13.89 17.15 5.74
C PRO A 75 13.40 18.61 5.78
N ILE A 76 12.58 18.94 6.78
CA ILE A 76 12.15 20.31 7.03
C ILE A 76 13.35 21.10 7.55
N VAL A 77 13.65 22.22 6.90
CA VAL A 77 14.74 23.13 7.28
C VAL A 77 14.12 24.49 7.58
N CYS A 78 14.45 25.06 8.74
CA CYS A 78 13.93 26.34 9.21
C CYS A 78 15.04 27.39 9.15
N ASP A 79 15.05 28.16 8.07
CA ASP A 79 16.13 29.10 7.76
C ASP A 79 15.81 30.55 8.17
N LYS A 80 14.55 30.88 8.52
CA LYS A 80 14.22 32.26 8.92
C LYS A 80 14.73 32.54 10.34
N PRO A 81 14.99 33.81 10.68
CA PRO A 81 15.34 34.18 12.04
C PRO A 81 14.22 33.82 13.02
N ASN A 82 14.63 33.39 14.22
CA ASN A 82 13.75 33.11 15.36
C ASN A 82 12.67 32.04 15.13
N GLU A 83 12.84 31.16 14.15
CA GLU A 83 12.07 29.92 14.05
C GLU A 83 12.96 28.69 14.31
N GLU A 84 12.31 27.59 14.64
CA GLU A 84 12.91 26.28 14.81
C GLU A 84 11.93 25.18 14.41
N TYR A 85 12.47 24.04 14.02
CA TYR A 85 11.65 22.87 13.75
C TYR A 85 11.05 22.35 15.06
N GLN A 86 9.73 22.23 15.10
CA GLN A 86 9.02 21.61 16.21
C GLN A 86 7.84 20.78 15.67
N CYS A 87 7.39 19.84 16.50
CA CYS A 87 6.09 19.20 16.33
C CYS A 87 5.09 19.96 17.22
N GLY A 88 4.33 20.90 16.63
CA GLY A 88 3.50 21.84 17.36
C GLY A 88 1.99 21.76 17.05
N SER A 89 1.24 22.69 17.63
CA SER A 89 -0.21 22.84 17.37
C SER A 89 -0.50 23.23 15.93
N ALA A 90 -1.73 22.98 15.48
CA ALA A 90 -2.20 23.46 14.18
C ALA A 90 -2.13 24.99 14.10
N CYS A 91 -2.56 25.66 15.18
CA CYS A 91 -2.40 27.09 15.30
C CYS A 91 -0.97 27.44 15.71
N GLN A 92 -0.23 28.12 14.83
CA GLN A 92 1.05 28.74 15.21
C GLN A 92 0.83 30.04 15.97
N THR A 93 1.82 30.45 16.78
CA THR A 93 1.84 31.75 17.47
C THR A 93 1.97 32.88 16.45
N ARG A 94 0.91 33.69 16.31
CA ARG A 94 0.86 34.84 15.40
C ARG A 94 0.50 36.10 16.17
N CYS A 95 1.07 37.25 15.79
CA CYS A 95 0.80 38.53 16.47
C CYS A 95 -0.71 38.84 16.56
N ILE A 96 -1.45 38.63 15.48
CA ILE A 96 -2.90 38.89 15.42
C ILE A 96 -3.73 37.96 16.30
N ARG A 97 -3.19 36.81 16.76
CA ARG A 97 -3.90 35.84 17.60
C ARG A 97 -3.17 35.51 18.91
N LEU A 98 -2.35 36.44 19.41
CA LEU A 98 -1.76 36.28 20.74
C LEU A 98 -2.86 36.11 21.78
N GLU A 99 -2.64 35.19 22.73
CA GLU A 99 -3.58 34.84 23.81
C GLU A 99 -4.94 34.31 23.35
N CYS A 100 -5.09 33.99 22.06
CA CYS A 100 -6.27 33.29 21.56
C CYS A 100 -6.14 31.78 21.77
N ASN A 101 -7.22 31.14 22.20
CA ASN A 101 -7.27 29.68 22.27
C ASN A 101 -7.28 29.06 20.86
N CYS A 102 -6.51 28.01 20.64
CA CYS A 102 -6.55 27.25 19.39
C CYS A 102 -7.69 26.20 19.46
N PRO A 103 -8.78 26.35 18.67
CA PRO A 103 -9.88 25.38 18.71
C PRO A 103 -9.52 24.06 18.02
N ILE A 104 -8.47 24.05 17.18
CA ILE A 104 -8.06 22.90 16.39
C ILE A 104 -7.17 22.00 17.25
N GLN A 105 -7.65 20.79 17.53
CA GLN A 105 -6.88 19.77 18.22
C GLN A 105 -6.55 18.65 17.23
N ASN A 106 -5.27 18.52 16.90
CA ASN A 106 -4.80 17.45 16.04
C ASN A 106 -4.45 16.22 16.89
N VAL A 107 -4.76 15.03 16.37
CA VAL A 107 -4.39 13.75 16.99
C VAL A 107 -2.85 13.61 17.10
N ARG A 108 -2.14 14.17 16.12
CA ARG A 108 -0.67 14.31 16.10
C ARG A 108 -0.34 15.77 15.82
N CYS A 109 0.70 16.28 16.48
CA CYS A 109 1.24 17.60 16.18
C CYS A 109 1.74 17.70 14.73
N ASN A 110 1.78 18.93 14.22
CA ASN A 110 2.24 19.20 12.87
C ASN A 110 3.75 19.41 12.89
N ASP A 111 4.44 18.71 11.99
CA ASP A 111 5.87 18.92 11.71
C ASP A 111 6.02 20.17 10.85
N ALA A 112 6.52 21.27 11.42
CA ALA A 112 6.71 22.54 10.71
C ALA A 112 7.76 23.44 11.40
N CYS A 113 8.03 24.60 10.81
CA CYS A 113 8.82 25.66 11.44
C CYS A 113 7.93 26.55 12.31
N TYR A 114 8.20 26.56 13.62
CA TYR A 114 7.49 27.35 14.62
C TYR A 114 8.38 28.48 15.12
N CYS A 115 7.78 29.62 15.48
CA CYS A 115 8.52 30.68 16.17
C CYS A 115 9.01 30.16 17.53
N LYS A 116 10.24 30.53 17.90
CA LYS A 116 10.81 30.22 19.21
C LYS A 116 9.98 30.85 20.34
N ASP A 117 10.14 30.33 21.54
CA ASP A 117 9.50 30.90 22.73
C ASP A 117 9.83 32.40 22.88
N GLY A 118 8.80 33.21 23.10
CA GLY A 118 8.91 34.67 23.17
C GLY A 118 8.76 35.40 21.81
N TYR A 119 8.59 34.66 20.70
CA TYR A 119 8.40 35.20 19.36
C TYR A 119 7.02 34.85 18.79
N ALA A 120 6.50 35.71 17.92
CA ALA A 120 5.25 35.50 17.19
C ALA A 120 5.42 35.88 15.72
N ARG A 121 4.72 35.15 14.85
CA ARG A 121 4.77 35.41 13.41
C ARG A 121 3.91 36.62 13.06
N ASP A 122 4.50 37.59 12.38
CA ASP A 122 3.82 38.80 11.90
C ASP A 122 3.11 38.58 10.55
N GLU A 123 2.61 39.66 9.95
CA GLU A 123 1.96 39.63 8.63
C GLU A 123 2.93 39.40 7.48
N ASN A 124 4.21 39.71 7.66
CA ASN A 124 5.29 39.47 6.71
C ASN A 124 5.82 38.03 6.78
N ASN A 125 5.22 37.18 7.61
CA ASN A 125 5.63 35.81 7.90
C ASN A 125 7.03 35.69 8.56
N GLU A 126 7.42 36.69 9.35
CA GLU A 126 8.65 36.72 10.14
C GLU A 126 8.36 36.55 11.64
N CYS A 127 9.22 35.82 12.35
CA CYS A 127 9.11 35.66 13.80
C CYS A 127 9.78 36.84 14.51
N ILE A 128 8.96 37.75 15.03
CA ILE A 128 9.39 38.93 15.78
C ILE A 128 9.13 38.75 17.28
N PRO A 129 9.84 39.46 18.17
CA PRO A 129 9.53 39.44 19.60
C PRO A 129 8.06 39.76 19.83
N ILE A 130 7.40 39.04 20.75
CA ILE A 130 5.99 39.28 21.09
C ILE A 130 5.73 40.73 21.51
N ALA A 131 6.73 41.37 22.14
CA ALA A 131 6.68 42.78 22.54
C ALA A 131 6.59 43.75 21.35
N ASP A 132 7.02 43.34 20.16
CA ASP A 132 7.03 44.16 18.94
C ASP A 132 5.78 43.93 18.07
N CYS A 133 4.81 43.14 18.54
CA CYS A 133 3.55 42.94 17.84
C CYS A 133 2.67 44.21 17.91
N SER A 134 2.71 45.00 16.83
CA SER A 134 1.98 46.28 16.71
C SER A 134 0.49 46.16 16.32
N VAL A 135 -0.01 44.96 16.07
CA VAL A 135 -1.37 44.72 15.53
C VAL A 135 -2.41 44.45 16.62
N PRO A 136 -3.66 44.93 16.46
CA PRO A 136 -4.76 44.55 17.35
C PRO A 136 -5.01 43.04 17.29
N ARG A 137 -5.19 42.43 18.46
CA ARG A 137 -5.50 41.00 18.55
C ARG A 137 -6.93 40.73 18.12
N ASN A 138 -7.14 39.66 17.38
CA ASN A 138 -8.43 39.24 16.88
C ASN A 138 -8.53 37.70 16.78
N CYS A 139 -9.23 37.09 17.74
CA CYS A 139 -9.41 35.64 17.78
C CYS A 139 -10.46 35.11 16.79
N SER A 140 -11.19 36.00 16.10
CA SER A 140 -12.20 35.62 15.11
C SER A 140 -11.62 35.41 13.70
N VAL A 141 -10.33 35.70 13.49
CA VAL A 141 -9.68 35.54 12.19
C VAL A 141 -9.43 34.06 11.89
N PRO A 142 -10.03 33.49 10.82
CA PRO A 142 -9.73 32.13 10.38
C PRO A 142 -8.28 32.03 9.89
N GLU A 143 -7.60 30.90 10.13
CA GLU A 143 -6.21 30.69 9.67
C GLU A 143 -6.02 30.75 8.15
N LEU A 144 -7.10 30.67 7.38
CA LEU A 144 -7.12 30.55 5.93
C LEU A 144 -6.60 31.80 5.17
N GLY A 145 -6.18 32.85 5.86
CA GLY A 145 -5.75 34.11 5.26
C GLY A 145 -4.23 34.38 5.20
N TYR A 146 -3.39 33.61 5.88
CA TYR A 146 -1.95 33.89 6.00
C TYR A 146 -1.06 32.73 5.57
N GLY A 147 -1.19 32.32 4.30
CA GLY A 147 -0.24 31.46 3.59
C GLY A 147 -0.07 30.04 4.14
N PRO A 148 0.34 29.07 3.31
CA PRO A 148 0.77 27.77 3.81
C PRO A 148 2.02 27.97 4.69
N ALA A 149 2.12 27.20 5.77
CA ALA A 149 3.42 26.95 6.39
C ALA A 149 4.34 26.36 5.29
N PRO A 150 5.57 26.88 5.12
CA PRO A 150 6.54 26.27 4.21
C PRO A 150 6.85 24.83 4.65
#